data_AF-A0A133ZVP9-F1
#
_entry.id   AF-A0A133ZVP9-F1
#
_cell.length_a   1.000
_cell.length_b   1.000
_cell.length_c   1.000
_cell.angle_alpha   90.00
_cell.angle_beta   90.00
_cell.angle_gamma   90.00
#
_symmetry.space_group_name_H-M   'P 1'
#
loop_
_entity.id
_entity.type
_entity.pdbx_description
1 polymer ?
#
loop_
_entity_poly.entity_id
_entity_poly.type
_entity_poly.pdbx_seq_one_letter_code
_entity_poly.pdbx_strand_id
1 'polypeptide(L)'
;MISAYEYHYYSDAIAFFKVFYGEALKTNQYLKMGVMTGIIRVIKAGIFSDLNNLRVYSILDRQYPDFFGFNGEEVEKALKDFDIEYKLSDVKLWYNGYKFGNSEVYNPWSILNFLKDGKLAPYWIDTSGNFLINQILKNTDSEIMETLEALFNGETVEENISGNSDLSSLLGQEEIWELLLFSGYLTIDEKIGEDYEDVYSLRLPNREVREFFRKKFIDVNFGESSYR
;
A
#
# COMPACT_ATOMS: atom_id res chain seq x y z
N MET A 1 10.36 3.56 9.24
CA MET A 1 10.51 2.13 9.57
C MET A 1 11.18 1.35 8.45
N ILE A 2 10.70 1.40 7.21
CA ILE A 2 11.35 0.73 6.06
C ILE A 2 12.82 1.14 5.90
N SER A 3 13.12 2.44 5.92
CA SER A 3 14.52 2.91 5.87
C SER A 3 15.34 2.42 7.08
N ALA A 4 14.73 2.34 8.26
CA ALA A 4 15.42 1.84 9.45
C ALA A 4 15.76 0.34 9.32
N TYR A 5 14.92 -0.42 8.64
CA TYR A 5 15.23 -1.81 8.29
C TYR A 5 16.34 -1.90 7.24
N GLU A 6 16.25 -1.13 6.15
CA GLU A 6 17.26 -1.06 5.08
C GLU A 6 18.65 -0.71 5.61
N TYR A 7 18.74 0.21 6.57
CA TYR A 7 19.99 0.67 7.16
C TYR A 7 20.30 0.03 8.52
N HIS A 8 19.63 -1.09 8.87
CA HIS A 8 19.90 -1.92 10.04
C HIS A 8 19.84 -1.24 11.42
N TYR A 9 18.96 -0.24 11.60
CA TYR A 9 18.68 0.42 12.89
C TYR A 9 17.19 0.30 13.30
N TYR A 10 16.48 -0.71 12.79
CA TYR A 10 15.04 -0.92 13.02
C TYR A 10 14.66 -0.95 14.50
N SER A 11 15.39 -1.71 15.32
CA SER A 11 15.13 -1.84 16.76
C SER A 11 15.24 -0.51 17.51
N ASP A 12 16.27 0.29 17.18
CA ASP A 12 16.48 1.61 17.77
C ASP A 12 15.39 2.59 17.35
N ALA A 13 14.99 2.55 16.07
CA ALA A 13 13.90 3.38 15.55
C ALA A 13 12.56 3.04 16.24
N ILE A 14 12.24 1.75 16.40
CA ILE A 14 11.04 1.33 17.14
C ILE A 14 11.07 1.85 18.57
N ALA A 15 12.19 1.65 19.28
CA ALA A 15 12.32 2.09 20.67
C ALA A 15 12.10 3.60 20.80
N PHE A 16 12.72 4.38 19.91
CA PHE A 16 12.54 5.82 19.86
C PHE A 16 11.07 6.22 19.63
N PHE A 17 10.44 5.68 18.58
CA PHE A 17 9.07 6.06 18.23
C PHE A 17 8.04 5.62 19.28
N LYS A 18 8.23 4.46 19.93
CA LYS A 18 7.37 4.02 21.03
C LYS A 18 7.36 5.03 22.18
N VAL A 19 8.52 5.48 22.62
CA VAL A 19 8.64 6.49 23.69
C VAL A 19 8.07 7.83 23.22
N PHE A 20 8.48 8.30 22.03
CA PHE A 20 8.05 9.59 21.49
C PHE A 20 6.53 9.67 21.37
N TYR A 21 5.88 8.68 20.76
CA TYR A 21 4.44 8.66 20.59
C TYR A 21 3.69 8.42 21.91
N GLY A 22 4.25 7.63 22.83
CA GLY A 22 3.70 7.47 24.18
C GLY A 22 3.62 8.81 24.91
N GLU A 23 4.73 9.55 24.95
CA GLU A 23 4.81 10.85 25.63
C GLU A 23 3.97 11.93 24.92
N ALA A 24 3.98 11.95 23.58
CA ALA A 24 3.28 12.97 22.82
C ALA A 24 1.76 12.77 22.82
N LEU A 25 1.27 11.51 22.73
CA LEU A 25 -0.13 11.20 22.43
C LEU A 25 -0.93 10.64 23.61
N LYS A 26 -0.29 10.07 24.63
CA LYS A 26 -1.00 9.46 25.77
C LYS A 26 -0.91 10.29 27.05
N THR A 27 0.30 10.72 27.42
CA THR A 27 0.57 11.38 28.72
C THR A 27 0.53 12.90 28.64
N ASN A 28 0.39 13.47 27.43
CA ASN A 28 0.40 14.91 27.22
C ASN A 28 -0.92 15.58 27.63
N GLN A 29 -0.94 16.22 28.81
CA GLN A 29 -2.09 16.97 29.33
C GLN A 29 -2.52 18.17 28.47
N TYR A 30 -1.65 18.64 27.55
CA TYR A 30 -1.95 19.75 26.65
C TYR A 30 -2.52 19.29 25.31
N LEU A 31 -2.53 17.98 25.04
CA LEU A 31 -3.06 17.43 23.79
C LEU A 31 -4.57 17.29 23.88
N LYS A 32 -5.30 18.04 23.05
CA LYS A 32 -6.74 17.87 22.88
C LYS A 32 -7.09 16.70 21.93
N MET A 33 -6.33 16.55 20.84
CA MET A 33 -6.52 15.51 19.84
C MET A 33 -5.23 15.33 19.02
N GLY A 34 -4.88 14.08 18.71
CA GLY A 34 -3.82 13.72 17.78
C GLY A 34 -4.34 12.84 16.65
N VAL A 35 -3.83 13.03 15.44
CA VAL A 35 -4.10 12.17 14.28
C VAL A 35 -2.76 11.64 13.80
N MET A 36 -2.70 10.32 13.58
CA MET A 36 -1.54 9.65 13.02
C MET A 36 -1.96 8.96 11.73
N THR A 37 -1.14 9.12 10.69
CA THR A 37 -1.30 8.45 9.40
C THR A 37 -0.02 7.67 9.11
N GLY A 38 -0.17 6.56 8.39
CA GLY A 38 0.95 5.69 8.06
C GLY A 38 0.47 4.43 7.36
N ILE A 39 1.43 3.75 6.75
CA ILE A 39 1.19 2.49 6.03
C ILE A 39 1.12 1.32 7.02
N ILE A 40 1.94 1.36 8.07
CA ILE A 40 2.15 0.25 9.00
C ILE A 40 1.90 0.74 10.42
N ARG A 41 1.32 -0.15 11.23
CA ARG A 41 1.12 0.10 12.65
C ARG A 41 2.44 -0.07 13.40
N VAL A 42 3.11 1.05 13.68
CA VAL A 42 4.38 1.06 14.44
C VAL A 42 4.19 0.72 15.92
N ILE A 43 2.96 0.84 16.45
CA ILE A 43 2.68 0.65 17.88
C ILE A 43 1.61 -0.42 18.07
N LYS A 44 2.06 -1.61 18.45
CA LYS A 44 1.24 -2.62 19.11
C LYS A 44 1.41 -2.40 20.61
N ALA A 45 0.31 -2.14 21.31
CA ALA A 45 0.36 -2.14 22.77
C ALA A 45 0.76 -3.54 23.22
N GLY A 46 1.91 -3.68 23.87
CA GLY A 46 2.21 -4.91 24.60
C GLY A 46 1.29 -5.05 25.81
N ILE A 47 1.61 -6.02 26.68
CA ILE A 47 0.99 -6.17 28.01
C ILE A 47 1.33 -4.97 28.94
N PHE A 48 2.15 -4.03 28.47
CA PHE A 48 2.60 -2.84 29.17
C PHE A 48 1.85 -1.59 28.69
N SER A 49 1.92 -0.53 29.50
CA SER A 49 1.17 0.73 29.39
C SER A 49 1.57 1.62 28.20
N ASP A 50 1.86 1.04 27.04
CA ASP A 50 2.16 1.75 25.78
C ASP A 50 0.93 2.50 25.25
N LEU A 51 1.07 3.22 24.13
CA LEU A 51 -0.01 3.96 23.47
C LEU A 51 -1.13 2.98 23.04
N ASN A 52 -2.17 2.88 23.87
CA ASN A 52 -3.22 1.86 23.78
C ASN A 52 -4.63 2.45 23.67
N ASN A 53 -4.75 3.78 23.63
CA ASN A 53 -5.99 4.53 23.48
C ASN A 53 -6.25 5.00 22.04
N LEU A 54 -5.66 4.30 21.05
CA LEU A 54 -5.83 4.63 19.64
C LEU A 54 -7.11 4.04 19.09
N ARG A 55 -7.83 4.85 18.31
CA ARG A 55 -8.86 4.39 17.40
C ARG A 55 -8.24 4.29 16.01
N VAL A 56 -8.18 3.09 15.47
CA VAL A 56 -7.53 2.81 14.18
C VAL A 56 -8.61 2.68 13.11
N TYR A 57 -8.38 3.33 11.97
CA TYR A 57 -9.15 3.17 10.75
C TYR A 57 -8.16 2.87 9.63
N SER A 58 -8.28 1.67 9.09
CA SER A 58 -7.44 1.11 8.04
C SER A 58 -8.20 1.05 6.72
N ILE A 59 -7.50 0.67 5.65
CA ILE A 59 -8.09 0.42 4.33
C ILE A 59 -9.05 -0.79 4.29
N LEU A 60 -9.02 -1.64 5.33
CA LEU A 60 -9.94 -2.77 5.52
C LEU A 60 -11.29 -2.33 6.12
N ASP A 61 -11.32 -1.16 6.77
CA ASP A 61 -12.49 -0.65 7.45
C ASP A 61 -13.48 0.00 6.48
N ARG A 62 -14.77 -0.08 6.80
CA ARG A 62 -15.84 0.55 6.01
C ARG A 62 -15.95 2.06 6.23
N GLN A 63 -15.14 2.63 7.13
CA GLN A 63 -15.20 4.05 7.48
C GLN A 63 -14.21 4.86 6.64
N TYR A 64 -14.65 6.05 6.21
CA TYR A 64 -13.87 7.00 5.41
C TYR A 64 -13.29 6.46 4.09
N PRO A 65 -13.96 5.54 3.37
CA PRO A 65 -13.37 4.90 2.20
C PRO A 65 -13.02 5.89 1.08
N ASP A 66 -13.79 6.98 0.96
CA ASP A 66 -13.60 8.02 -0.06
C ASP A 66 -12.48 9.02 0.26
N PHE A 67 -11.89 8.99 1.47
CA PHE A 67 -10.89 9.97 1.89
C PHE A 67 -9.44 9.52 1.63
N PHE A 68 -9.24 8.30 1.16
CA PHE A 68 -7.91 7.73 0.87
C PHE A 68 -7.44 8.00 -0.58
N GLY A 69 -8.31 8.55 -1.44
CA GLY A 69 -8.01 8.82 -2.83
C GLY A 69 -8.94 9.85 -3.44
N PHE A 70 -8.83 10.10 -4.74
CA PHE A 70 -9.87 10.83 -5.46
C PHE A 70 -10.99 9.88 -5.87
N ASN A 71 -12.23 10.34 -5.81
CA ASN A 71 -13.35 9.60 -6.40
C ASN A 71 -13.51 9.93 -7.90
N GLY A 72 -14.38 9.18 -8.59
CA GLY A 72 -14.60 9.37 -10.03
C GLY A 72 -15.15 10.74 -10.43
N GLU A 73 -16.01 11.33 -9.60
CA GLU A 73 -16.60 12.64 -9.84
C GLU A 73 -15.56 13.75 -9.71
N GLU A 74 -14.67 13.65 -8.71
CA GLU A 74 -13.55 14.56 -8.51
C GLU A 74 -12.57 14.51 -9.67
N VAL A 75 -12.23 13.31 -10.15
CA VAL A 75 -11.37 13.16 -11.33
C VAL A 75 -12.03 13.73 -12.57
N GLU A 76 -13.29 13.40 -12.84
CA GLU A 76 -14.03 13.94 -14.00
C GLU A 76 -14.09 15.47 -13.97
N LYS A 77 -14.36 16.04 -12.79
CA LYS A 77 -14.35 17.49 -12.59
C LYS A 77 -12.97 18.08 -12.85
N ALA A 78 -11.91 17.46 -12.33
CA ALA A 78 -10.55 17.92 -12.55
C ALA A 78 -10.16 17.92 -14.04
N LEU A 79 -10.57 16.91 -14.82
CA LEU A 79 -10.31 16.91 -16.27
C LEU A 79 -10.96 18.10 -16.97
N LYS A 80 -12.18 18.47 -16.56
CA LYS A 80 -12.90 19.64 -17.11
C LYS A 80 -12.24 20.95 -16.66
N ASP A 81 -11.88 21.07 -15.39
CA ASP A 81 -11.28 22.29 -14.82
C ASP A 81 -9.89 22.59 -15.42
N PHE A 82 -9.14 21.55 -15.81
CA PHE A 82 -7.81 21.67 -16.41
C PHE A 82 -7.81 21.58 -17.94
N ASP A 83 -8.98 21.51 -18.59
CA ASP A 83 -9.15 21.41 -20.05
C ASP A 83 -8.37 20.23 -20.67
N ILE A 84 -8.41 19.07 -20.00
CA ILE A 84 -7.68 17.86 -20.42
C ILE A 84 -8.59 16.96 -21.26
N GLU A 85 -8.26 16.84 -22.55
CA GLU A 85 -8.98 15.99 -23.50
C GLU A 85 -8.55 14.51 -23.41
N TYR A 86 -8.94 13.82 -22.33
CA TYR A 86 -8.82 12.37 -22.20
C TYR A 86 -10.17 11.71 -21.91
N LYS A 87 -10.35 10.48 -22.38
CA LYS A 87 -11.49 9.67 -21.95
C LYS A 87 -11.30 9.29 -20.49
N LEU A 88 -12.32 9.51 -19.67
CA LEU A 88 -12.31 9.10 -18.27
C LEU A 88 -12.02 7.60 -18.10
N SER A 89 -12.42 6.76 -19.07
CA SER A 89 -12.08 5.33 -19.09
C SER A 89 -10.59 5.05 -19.13
N ASP A 90 -9.82 5.86 -19.85
CA ASP A 90 -8.38 5.68 -19.99
C ASP A 90 -7.68 6.11 -18.70
N VAL A 91 -8.14 7.20 -18.08
CA VAL A 91 -7.67 7.65 -16.76
C VAL A 91 -8.02 6.61 -15.68
N LYS A 92 -9.23 6.05 -15.73
CA LYS A 92 -9.67 4.97 -14.83
C LYS A 92 -8.77 3.75 -14.93
N LEU A 93 -8.45 3.31 -16.15
CA LEU A 93 -7.58 2.15 -16.39
C LEU A 93 -6.17 2.36 -15.80
N TRP A 94 -5.67 3.59 -15.81
CA TRP A 94 -4.31 3.90 -15.35
C TRP A 94 -4.21 4.09 -13.85
N TYR A 95 -5.15 4.81 -13.22
CA TYR A 95 -4.93 5.34 -11.87
C TYR A 95 -6.01 4.98 -10.84
N ASN A 96 -7.14 4.40 -11.25
CA ASN A 96 -8.18 3.93 -10.32
C ASN A 96 -7.84 2.52 -9.79
N GLY A 97 -8.79 1.82 -9.21
CA GLY A 97 -8.69 0.42 -8.87
C GLY A 97 -8.38 0.12 -7.42
N TYR A 98 -8.15 1.14 -6.58
CA TYR A 98 -7.94 0.94 -5.14
C TYR A 98 -9.28 0.84 -4.43
N LYS A 99 -9.57 -0.33 -3.86
CA LYS A 99 -10.81 -0.62 -3.15
C LYS A 99 -10.61 -0.45 -1.65
N PHE A 100 -11.35 0.49 -1.07
CA PHE A 100 -11.39 0.73 0.37
C PHE A 100 -12.84 0.61 0.82
N GLY A 101 -13.13 -0.37 1.68
CA GLY A 101 -14.50 -0.77 1.98
C GLY A 101 -15.32 -0.98 0.69
N ASN A 102 -16.32 -0.13 0.47
CA ASN A 102 -17.20 -0.17 -0.71
C ASN A 102 -16.87 0.88 -1.78
N SER A 103 -15.80 1.66 -1.60
CA SER A 103 -15.40 2.69 -2.57
C SER A 103 -14.22 2.21 -3.43
N GLU A 104 -14.19 2.70 -4.66
CA GLU A 104 -13.08 2.52 -5.59
C GLU A 104 -12.50 3.91 -5.91
N VAL A 105 -11.25 4.15 -5.52
CA VAL A 105 -10.61 5.46 -5.60
C VAL A 105 -9.35 5.45 -6.45
N TYR A 106 -8.99 6.65 -6.92
CA TYR A 106 -7.79 6.90 -7.70
C TYR A 106 -6.63 7.28 -6.81
N ASN A 107 -5.42 6.84 -7.18
CA ASN A 107 -4.19 7.25 -6.52
C ASN A 107 -3.99 8.78 -6.64
N PRO A 108 -3.92 9.53 -5.52
CA PRO A 108 -3.80 10.98 -5.57
C PRO A 108 -2.53 11.46 -6.27
N TRP A 109 -1.41 10.80 -6.02
CA TRP A 109 -0.13 11.19 -6.59
C TRP A 109 -0.14 11.03 -8.12
N SER A 110 -0.67 9.90 -8.61
CA SER A 110 -0.75 9.66 -10.05
C SER A 110 -1.70 10.63 -10.75
N ILE A 111 -2.85 10.94 -10.15
CA ILE A 111 -3.78 11.95 -10.69
C ILE A 111 -3.15 13.34 -10.72
N LEU A 112 -2.53 13.79 -9.62
CA LEU A 112 -1.92 15.13 -9.57
C LEU A 112 -0.82 15.32 -10.61
N ASN A 113 0.03 14.31 -10.81
CA ASN A 113 1.07 14.39 -11.85
C ASN A 113 0.48 14.26 -13.25
N PHE A 114 -0.52 13.42 -13.45
CA PHE A 114 -1.23 13.36 -14.73
C PHE A 114 -1.86 14.70 -15.11
N LEU A 115 -2.55 15.36 -14.18
CA LEU A 115 -3.16 16.67 -14.41
C LEU A 115 -2.11 17.74 -14.74
N LYS A 116 -0.94 17.65 -14.12
CA LYS A 116 0.18 18.57 -14.36
C LYS A 116 0.85 18.34 -15.71
N ASP A 117 1.11 17.09 -16.07
CA ASP A 117 1.90 16.72 -17.25
C ASP A 117 1.04 16.52 -18.50
N GLY A 118 -0.28 16.31 -18.35
CA GLY A 118 -1.23 16.10 -19.43
C GLY A 118 -1.05 14.79 -20.20
N LYS A 119 -0.35 13.80 -19.64
CA LYS A 119 -0.06 12.50 -20.30
C LYS A 119 -0.27 11.31 -19.37
N LEU A 120 -0.79 10.21 -19.91
CA LEU A 120 -0.87 8.95 -19.18
C LEU A 120 0.52 8.31 -19.04
N ALA A 121 1.00 8.10 -17.81
CA ALA A 121 2.33 7.60 -17.51
C ALA A 121 2.39 7.01 -16.09
N PRO A 122 3.39 6.18 -15.76
CA PRO A 122 3.56 5.64 -14.40
C PRO A 122 4.23 6.68 -13.49
N TYR A 123 3.43 7.44 -12.74
CA TYR A 123 3.88 8.51 -11.84
C TYR A 123 4.17 8.04 -10.40
N TRP A 124 3.44 7.06 -9.88
CA TRP A 124 3.62 6.59 -8.50
C TRP A 124 4.90 5.77 -8.34
N ILE A 125 5.15 4.87 -9.28
CA ILE A 125 6.31 3.97 -9.27
C ILE A 125 7.65 4.68 -9.38
N ASP A 126 7.70 5.80 -10.11
CA ASP A 126 8.94 6.56 -10.28
C ASP A 126 9.41 7.25 -8.99
N THR A 127 8.58 7.25 -7.94
CA THR A 127 8.85 7.92 -6.66
C THR A 127 9.07 7.00 -5.48
N SER A 128 8.68 5.73 -5.56
CA SER A 128 8.81 4.80 -4.43
C SER A 128 10.20 4.20 -4.38
N GLY A 129 10.82 4.23 -3.19
CA GLY A 129 12.00 3.44 -2.90
C GLY A 129 11.66 1.96 -3.07
N ASN A 130 11.99 1.39 -4.23
CA ASN A 130 11.70 0.00 -4.62
C ASN A 130 12.47 -1.05 -3.81
N PHE A 131 13.04 -0.67 -2.66
CA PHE A 131 13.81 -1.55 -1.79
C PHE A 131 12.98 -2.77 -1.38
N LEU A 132 11.78 -2.57 -0.83
CA LEU A 132 10.95 -3.67 -0.32
C LEU A 132 10.59 -4.67 -1.41
N ILE A 133 10.13 -4.19 -2.56
CA ILE A 133 9.74 -5.09 -3.64
C ILE A 133 10.94 -5.82 -4.25
N ASN A 134 12.09 -5.15 -4.37
CA ASN A 134 13.32 -5.82 -4.78
C ASN A 134 13.76 -6.88 -3.75
N GLN A 135 13.53 -6.65 -2.45
CA GLN A 135 13.85 -7.63 -1.40
C GLN A 135 12.90 -8.83 -1.42
N ILE A 136 11.60 -8.60 -1.63
CA ILE A 136 10.60 -9.66 -1.81
C ILE A 136 11.03 -10.53 -3.00
N LEU A 137 11.17 -9.93 -4.20
CA LEU A 137 11.51 -10.67 -5.41
C LEU A 137 12.86 -11.43 -5.35
N LYS A 138 13.79 -11.02 -4.48
CA LYS A 138 15.10 -11.69 -4.31
C LYS A 138 15.12 -12.82 -3.29
N ASN A 139 14.28 -12.73 -2.25
CA ASN A 139 14.34 -13.63 -1.10
C ASN A 139 13.08 -14.50 -0.95
N THR A 140 12.25 -14.52 -1.99
CA THR A 140 10.99 -15.25 -2.05
C THR A 140 11.23 -16.71 -2.48
N ASP A 141 10.44 -17.63 -1.93
CA ASP A 141 10.41 -19.04 -2.33
C ASP A 141 9.59 -19.28 -3.62
N SER A 142 9.52 -20.53 -4.08
CA SER A 142 8.77 -20.86 -5.29
C SER A 142 7.27 -20.55 -5.16
N GLU A 143 6.70 -20.66 -3.96
CA GLU A 143 5.27 -20.46 -3.72
C GLU A 143 4.87 -19.01 -3.90
N ILE A 144 5.55 -18.07 -3.22
CA ILE A 144 5.26 -16.64 -3.38
C ILE A 144 5.53 -16.21 -4.85
N MET A 145 6.52 -16.81 -5.52
CA MET A 145 6.79 -16.52 -6.93
C MET A 145 5.62 -16.93 -7.84
N GLU A 146 5.08 -18.13 -7.65
CA GLU A 146 3.88 -18.60 -8.38
C GLU A 146 2.67 -17.69 -8.14
N THR A 147 2.45 -17.28 -6.88
CA THR A 147 1.36 -16.35 -6.52
C THR A 147 1.54 -14.98 -7.17
N LEU A 148 2.77 -14.47 -7.22
CA LEU A 148 3.10 -13.23 -7.93
C LEU A 148 2.88 -13.36 -9.44
N GLU A 149 3.25 -14.48 -10.04
CA GLU A 149 2.99 -14.75 -11.46
C GLU A 149 1.50 -14.75 -11.79
N ALA A 150 0.68 -15.38 -10.95
CA ALA A 150 -0.79 -15.37 -11.09
C ALA A 150 -1.34 -13.94 -11.06
N LEU A 151 -0.92 -13.12 -10.10
CA LEU A 151 -1.28 -11.70 -10.02
C LEU A 151 -0.90 -10.93 -11.29
N PHE A 152 0.26 -11.22 -11.88
CA PHE A 152 0.71 -10.57 -13.12
C PHE A 152 -0.11 -10.96 -14.34
N ASN A 153 -0.63 -12.18 -14.36
CA ASN A 153 -1.56 -12.66 -15.38
C ASN A 153 -2.99 -12.11 -15.19
N GLY A 154 -3.21 -11.31 -14.15
CA GLY A 154 -4.49 -10.68 -13.84
C GLY A 154 -5.42 -11.55 -13.02
N GLU A 155 -4.89 -12.62 -12.42
CA GLU A 155 -5.62 -13.46 -11.46
C GLU A 155 -5.67 -12.78 -10.09
N THR A 156 -6.58 -13.25 -9.25
CA THR A 156 -6.70 -12.86 -7.84
C THR A 156 -6.05 -13.93 -6.97
N VAL A 157 -5.59 -13.53 -5.77
CA VAL A 157 -4.99 -14.45 -4.80
C VAL A 157 -5.67 -14.31 -3.45
N GLU A 158 -5.93 -15.41 -2.77
CA GLU A 158 -6.59 -15.42 -1.46
C GLU A 158 -5.54 -15.47 -0.36
N GLU A 159 -5.51 -14.44 0.49
CA GLU A 159 -4.51 -14.30 1.55
C GLU A 159 -5.13 -13.85 2.86
N ASN A 160 -4.48 -14.21 3.97
CA ASN A 160 -4.86 -13.73 5.29
C ASN A 160 -4.25 -12.35 5.56
N ILE A 161 -5.09 -11.36 5.84
CA ILE A 161 -4.70 -9.98 6.13
C ILE A 161 -5.30 -9.58 7.48
N SER A 162 -4.52 -9.76 8.53
CA SER A 162 -4.92 -9.45 9.92
C SER A 162 -5.08 -7.95 10.18
N GLY A 163 -4.44 -7.11 9.36
CA GLY A 163 -4.36 -5.65 9.53
C GLY A 163 -3.65 -5.19 10.80
N ASN A 164 -3.05 -6.13 11.55
CA ASN A 164 -2.47 -5.93 12.87
C ASN A 164 -0.99 -6.34 12.94
N SER A 165 -0.36 -6.57 11.78
CA SER A 165 1.07 -6.81 11.71
C SER A 165 1.84 -5.57 12.18
N ASP A 166 2.85 -5.80 13.01
CA ASP A 166 3.85 -4.80 13.39
C ASP A 166 5.07 -4.83 12.45
N LEU A 167 5.01 -5.70 11.43
CA LEU A 167 6.09 -6.04 10.52
C LEU A 167 7.42 -6.25 11.25
N SER A 168 7.38 -6.88 12.41
CA SER A 168 8.58 -7.18 13.19
C SER A 168 9.48 -8.18 12.46
N SER A 169 8.90 -9.03 11.61
CA SER A 169 9.61 -9.94 10.72
C SER A 169 9.43 -9.53 9.26
N LEU A 170 9.78 -8.28 8.92
CA LEU A 170 9.77 -7.78 7.54
C LEU A 170 10.27 -8.88 6.58
N LEU A 171 9.36 -9.34 5.70
CA LEU A 171 9.51 -10.44 4.73
C LEU A 171 9.10 -11.86 5.20
N GLY A 172 8.37 -12.00 6.32
CA GLY A 172 7.60 -13.23 6.58
C GLY A 172 6.50 -13.43 5.53
N GLN A 173 6.15 -14.68 5.21
CA GLN A 173 5.22 -15.01 4.12
C GLN A 173 3.87 -14.28 4.24
N GLU A 174 3.24 -14.30 5.42
CA GLU A 174 2.00 -13.55 5.70
C GLU A 174 2.19 -12.02 5.68
N GLU A 175 3.35 -11.55 6.18
CA GLU A 175 3.65 -10.11 6.26
C GLU A 175 3.88 -9.46 4.88
N ILE A 176 4.31 -10.25 3.89
CA ILE A 176 4.55 -9.77 2.52
C ILE A 176 3.24 -9.27 1.91
N TRP A 177 2.16 -10.03 2.03
CA TRP A 177 0.87 -9.68 1.43
C TRP A 177 0.24 -8.47 2.12
N GLU A 178 0.31 -8.39 3.45
CA GLU A 178 -0.10 -7.19 4.18
C GLU A 178 0.70 -5.97 3.72
N LEU A 179 2.04 -6.10 3.64
CA LEU A 179 2.89 -5.00 3.21
C LEU A 179 2.56 -4.54 1.79
N LEU A 180 2.38 -5.47 0.84
CA LEU A 180 2.03 -5.15 -0.55
C LEU A 180 0.66 -4.47 -0.65
N LEU A 181 -0.32 -4.90 0.13
CA LEU A 181 -1.64 -4.29 0.19
C LEU A 181 -1.58 -2.87 0.79
N PHE A 182 -1.04 -2.72 2.00
CA PHE A 182 -1.01 -1.41 2.67
C PHE A 182 -0.13 -0.39 1.95
N SER A 183 0.93 -0.84 1.26
CA SER A 183 1.79 0.05 0.46
C SER A 183 1.20 0.40 -0.91
N GLY A 184 0.06 -0.17 -1.30
CA GLY A 184 -0.65 0.18 -2.54
C GLY A 184 -0.13 -0.55 -3.79
N TYR A 185 0.63 -1.64 -3.63
CA TYR A 185 0.95 -2.55 -4.73
C TYR A 185 -0.21 -3.49 -5.05
N LEU A 186 -0.99 -3.87 -4.03
CA LEU A 186 -2.22 -4.66 -4.15
C LEU A 186 -3.42 -3.84 -3.69
N THR A 187 -4.59 -4.33 -4.05
CA THR A 187 -5.90 -3.87 -3.56
C THR A 187 -6.74 -5.09 -3.20
N ILE A 188 -7.74 -4.89 -2.34
CA ILE A 188 -8.79 -5.87 -2.13
C ILE A 188 -9.64 -5.97 -3.41
N ASP A 189 -9.89 -7.19 -3.85
CA ASP A 189 -10.97 -7.48 -4.80
C ASP A 189 -12.27 -7.78 -4.03
N GLU A 190 -12.21 -8.72 -3.09
CA GLU A 190 -13.32 -9.05 -2.20
C GLU A 190 -12.87 -9.58 -0.83
N LYS A 191 -13.75 -9.45 0.17
CA LYS A 191 -13.59 -10.13 1.47
C LYS A 191 -14.22 -11.51 1.33
N ILE A 192 -13.45 -12.55 1.68
CA ILE A 192 -13.88 -13.94 1.61
C ILE A 192 -14.37 -14.36 3.00
N GLY A 193 -15.45 -15.15 3.03
CA GLY A 193 -16.01 -15.68 4.26
C GLY A 193 -16.79 -14.66 5.08
N GLU A 194 -16.88 -14.93 6.38
CA GLU A 194 -17.66 -14.13 7.32
C GLU A 194 -16.91 -12.87 7.80
N ASP A 195 -17.63 -11.92 8.40
CA ASP A 195 -17.04 -10.63 8.84
C ASP A 195 -15.88 -10.80 9.85
N TYR A 196 -15.82 -11.92 10.59
CA TYR A 196 -14.77 -12.22 11.57
C TYR A 196 -13.55 -12.96 10.99
N GLU A 197 -13.62 -13.37 9.72
CA GLU A 197 -12.48 -13.94 9.01
C GLU A 197 -11.65 -12.82 8.38
N ASP A 198 -10.34 -12.98 8.40
CA ASP A 198 -9.38 -12.03 7.84
C ASP A 198 -8.86 -12.50 6.47
N VAL A 199 -9.70 -13.18 5.70
CA VAL A 199 -9.33 -13.71 4.37
C VAL A 199 -9.84 -12.77 3.29
N TYR A 200 -8.95 -12.38 2.38
CA TYR A 200 -9.24 -11.44 1.32
C TYR A 200 -8.71 -11.96 -0.02
N SER A 201 -9.51 -11.80 -1.05
CA SER A 201 -9.05 -11.91 -2.43
C SER A 201 -8.37 -10.60 -2.82
N LEU A 202 -7.13 -10.68 -3.29
CA LEU A 202 -6.27 -9.54 -3.63
C LEU A 202 -5.98 -9.51 -5.12
N ARG A 203 -5.83 -8.31 -5.68
CA ARG A 203 -5.43 -8.10 -7.08
C ARG A 203 -4.51 -6.89 -7.25
N LEU A 204 -3.94 -6.75 -8.44
CA LEU A 204 -3.32 -5.50 -8.88
C LEU A 204 -4.40 -4.43 -9.12
N PRO A 205 -4.22 -3.19 -8.64
CA PRO A 205 -5.27 -2.16 -8.72
C PRO A 205 -5.49 -1.69 -10.15
N ASN A 206 -4.40 -1.40 -10.89
CA ASN A 206 -4.48 -0.75 -12.18
C ASN A 206 -3.29 -1.07 -13.09
N ARG A 207 -3.32 -0.46 -14.28
CA ARG A 207 -2.28 -0.60 -15.28
C ARG A 207 -0.93 -0.07 -14.80
N GLU A 208 -0.91 1.04 -14.08
CA GLU A 208 0.34 1.64 -13.59
C GLU A 208 1.14 0.61 -12.77
N VAL A 209 0.51 0.00 -11.76
CA VAL A 209 1.15 -1.00 -10.89
C VAL A 209 1.50 -2.27 -11.68
N ARG A 210 0.60 -2.73 -12.58
CA ARG A 210 0.85 -3.92 -13.41
C ARG A 210 2.10 -3.77 -14.30
N GLU A 211 2.27 -2.63 -14.96
CA GLU A 211 3.42 -2.40 -15.84
C GLU A 211 4.74 -2.38 -15.05
N PHE A 212 4.72 -1.83 -13.83
CA PHE A 212 5.88 -1.87 -12.95
C PHE A 212 6.30 -3.28 -12.57
N PHE A 213 5.36 -4.08 -12.07
CA PHE A 213 5.64 -5.45 -11.70
C PHE A 213 6.13 -6.27 -12.89
N ARG A 214 5.49 -6.13 -14.05
CA ARG A 214 5.92 -6.79 -15.29
C ARG A 214 7.38 -6.45 -15.63
N LYS A 215 7.75 -5.17 -15.54
CA LYS A 215 9.13 -4.74 -15.78
C LYS A 215 10.09 -5.34 -14.75
N LYS A 216 9.75 -5.29 -13.46
CA LYS A 216 10.59 -5.82 -12.38
C LYS A 216 10.81 -7.32 -12.46
N PHE A 217 9.76 -8.07 -12.77
CA PHE A 217 9.85 -9.51 -12.97
C PHE A 217 10.77 -9.87 -14.13
N ILE A 218 10.68 -9.14 -15.24
CA ILE A 218 11.60 -9.31 -16.38
C ILE A 218 13.04 -9.01 -15.96
N ASP A 219 13.26 -7.91 -15.25
CA ASP A 219 14.60 -7.51 -14.79
C ASP A 219 15.22 -8.57 -13.84
N VAL A 220 14.42 -9.17 -12.95
CA VAL A 220 14.90 -10.19 -12.00
C VAL A 220 15.18 -11.53 -12.70
N ASN A 221 14.28 -11.99 -13.59
CA ASN A 221 14.38 -13.32 -14.19
C ASN A 221 15.27 -13.38 -15.44
N PHE A 222 15.43 -12.25 -16.13
CA PHE A 222 16.15 -12.19 -17.41
C PHE A 222 17.25 -11.11 -17.44
N GLY A 223 17.27 -10.19 -16.47
CA GLY A 223 18.12 -9.00 -16.49
C GLY A 223 19.57 -9.16 -16.03
N GLU A 224 20.00 -10.33 -15.51
CA GLU A 224 21.44 -10.60 -15.31
C GLU A 224 22.18 -10.99 -16.61
N SER A 225 21.46 -11.22 -17.72
CA SER A 225 22.08 -11.51 -19.02
C SER A 225 21.65 -10.48 -20.06
N SER A 226 22.33 -9.32 -20.11
CA SER A 226 22.54 -8.53 -21.36
C SER A 226 23.32 -7.22 -21.13
N TYR A 227 24.42 -7.20 -20.38
CA TYR A 227 25.50 -6.19 -20.56
C TYR A 227 26.83 -6.74 -20.06
N ARG A 228 27.47 -7.60 -20.85
CA ARG A 228 28.93 -7.79 -20.92
C ARG A 228 29.34 -8.03 -22.35
#